data_AF-A0A662JIZ5-F1
#
_entry.id   AF-A0A662JIZ5-F1
#
_cell.length_a   1.000
_cell.length_b   1.000
_cell.length_c   1.000
_cell.angle_alpha   90.00
_cell.angle_beta   90.00
_cell.angle_gamma   90.00
#
_symmetry.space_group_name_H-M   'P 1'
#
loop_
_entity.id
_entity.type
_entity.pdbx_description
1 polymer ?
#
loop_
_entity_poly.entity_id
_entity_poly.type
_entity_poly.pdbx_seq_one_letter_code
_entity_poly.pdbx_strand_id
1 'polypeptide(L)' 'MRRMKAAVLEAPKRLVLKDVPVPSPRTDEVLIKVGACGICGRDVRYYFGENPWALHT' A
#
# COMPACT_ATOMS: atom_id res chain seq x y z
N MET A 1 -14.39 14.49 4.10
CA MET A 1 -13.97 13.19 3.53
C MET A 1 -13.14 12.45 4.56
N ARG A 2 -13.48 11.19 4.89
CA ARG A 2 -12.71 10.41 5.87
C ARG A 2 -11.38 9.96 5.24
N ARG A 3 -10.29 10.08 6.00
CA ARG A 3 -8.94 9.64 5.58
C ARG A 3 -8.46 8.47 6.42
N MET A 4 -7.47 7.74 5.89
CA MET A 4 -6.77 6.66 6.58
C MET A 4 -5.27 6.74 6.29
N LYS A 5 -4.46 6.16 7.17
CA LYS A 5 -3.01 6.05 6.97
C LYS A 5 -2.71 4.87 6.06
N ALA A 6 -1.79 5.07 5.12
CA ALA A 6 -1.28 4.04 4.22
C ALA A 6 0.24 4.18 4.06
N ALA A 7 0.96 3.05 4.10
CA ALA A 7 2.35 3.00 3.68
C ALA A 7 2.38 2.91 2.14
N VAL A 8 2.94 3.93 1.49
CA VAL A 8 2.98 4.08 0.04
C VAL A 8 4.42 4.08 -0.42
N LEU A 9 4.77 3.17 -1.32
CA LEU A 9 6.07 3.13 -1.97
C LEU A 9 6.02 4.09 -3.17
N GLU A 10 6.66 5.25 -3.08
CA GLU A 10 6.69 6.24 -4.18
C GLU A 10 7.81 5.97 -5.21
N ALA A 11 8.85 5.26 -4.77
CA ALA A 11 10.01 4.85 -5.55
C ALA A 11 10.78 3.78 -4.77
N PRO A 12 11.69 3.03 -5.40
CA PRO A 12 12.63 2.18 -4.66
C PRO A 12 13.27 2.94 -3.50
N LYS A 13 13.25 2.31 -2.32
CA LYS A 13 13.73 2.83 -1.03
C LYS A 13 13.01 4.07 -0.49
N ARG A 14 11.86 4.44 -1.07
CA ARG A 14 11.07 5.61 -0.65
C ARG A 14 9.65 5.19 -0.23
N LEU A 15 9.58 4.55 0.94
CA LEU A 15 8.31 4.19 1.58
C LEU A 15 7.87 5.31 2.54
N VAL A 16 6.70 5.89 2.29
CA VAL A 16 6.20 7.04 3.05
C VAL A 16 4.82 6.74 3.64
N LEU A 17 4.55 7.29 4.82
CA LEU A 17 3.22 7.20 5.43
C LEU A 17 2.37 8.38 4.95
N LYS A 18 1.25 8.10 4.28
CA LYS A 18 0.33 9.12 3.74
C LYS A 18 -1.06 8.99 4.34
N ASP A 19 -1.76 10.12 4.47
CA ASP A 19 -3.19 10.16 4.75
C ASP A 19 -3.98 10.19 3.43
N VAL A 20 -4.51 9.03 3.03
CA VAL A 20 -5.25 8.83 1.79
C VAL A 20 -6.77 8.79 2.04
N PRO A 21 -7.63 9.10 1.05
CA PRO A 21 -9.07 8.94 1.17
C PRO A 21 -9.43 7.48 1.48
N VAL A 22 -10.40 7.26 2.36
CA VAL A 22 -10.97 5.91 2.54
C VAL A 22 -11.72 5.54 1.25
N PRO A 23 -11.43 4.39 0.62
CA PRO A 23 -12.11 4.00 -0.61
C PRO A 23 -13.56 3.59 -0.34
N SER A 24 -14.43 3.81 -1.33
CA SER A 24 -15.80 3.31 -1.36
C SER A 24 -15.83 2.02 -2.18
N PRO A 25 -16.27 0.87 -1.61
CA PRO A 25 -16.31 -0.37 -2.35
C PRO A 25 -17.38 -0.33 -3.45
N ARG A 26 -17.11 -0.98 -4.59
CA ARG A 26 -18.11 -1.28 -5.62
C ARG A 26 -19.03 -2.43 -5.18
N THR A 27 -20.03 -2.75 -6.00
CA THR A 27 -21.07 -3.76 -5.69
C THR A 27 -20.50 -5.14 -5.33
N ASP A 28 -19.34 -5.49 -5.88
CA ASP A 28 -18.65 -6.78 -5.71
C ASP A 28 -17.42 -6.71 -4.79
N GLU A 29 -17.23 -5.60 -4.07
CA GLU A 29 -16.08 -5.36 -3.20
C GLU A 29 -16.51 -5.21 -1.73
N VAL A 30 -15.56 -5.45 -0.83
CA VAL A 30 -15.76 -5.21 0.61
C VAL A 30 -14.69 -4.27 1.14
N LEU A 31 -15.07 -3.41 2.07
CA LEU A 31 -14.12 -2.53 2.77
C LEU A 31 -13.76 -3.14 4.13
N ILE A 32 -12.49 -3.46 4.31
CA ILE A 32 -11.98 -4.07 5.54
C ILE A 32 -11.17 -3.04 6.34
N LYS A 33 -11.49 -2.89 7.62
CA LYS A 33 -10.61 -2.20 8.57
C LYS A 33 -9.52 -3.17 9.02
N VAL A 34 -8.32 -3.03 8.45
CA VAL A 34 -7.17 -3.89 8.74
C VAL A 34 -6.79 -3.79 10.23
N GLY A 35 -6.76 -4.93 10.93
CA GLY A 35 -6.30 -5.02 12.32
C GLY A 35 -4.80 -5.23 12.45
N ALA A 36 -4.23 -6.06 11.56
CA ALA A 36 -2.79 -6.29 11.43
C ALA A 36 -2.45 -6.71 9.99
N CYS A 37 -1.23 -6.43 9.55
CA CYS A 37 -0.68 -6.87 8.26
C CYS A 37 0.78 -7.25 8.46
N GLY A 38 1.14 -8.49 8.10
CA GLY A 38 2.53 -8.96 8.18
C GLY A 38 3.36 -8.49 6.99
N ILE A 39 4.68 -8.37 7.20
CA ILE A 39 5.63 -8.07 6.14
C ILE A 39 6.18 -9.39 5.61
N CYS A 40 6.04 -9.62 4.31
CA CYS A 40 6.60 -10.76 3.59
C CYS A 40 7.97 -10.39 3.00
N GLY A 41 8.83 -11.39 2.75
CA GLY A 41 10.11 -11.16 2.06
C GLY A 41 9.95 -10.51 0.67
N ARG A 42 8.79 -10.69 0.01
CA ARG A 42 8.49 -10.00 -1.26
C ARG A 42 8.37 -8.48 -1.09
N ASP A 43 7.80 -7.99 0.01
CA ASP A 43 7.64 -6.55 0.25
C ASP A 43 9.01 -5.86 0.33
N VAL A 44 10.00 -6.57 0.90
CA VAL A 44 11.40 -6.12 0.94
C VAL A 44 12.00 -6.02 -0.46
N ARG A 45 11.74 -7.01 -1.33
CA ARG A 45 12.19 -6.97 -2.73
C ARG A 45 11.54 -5.83 -3.52
N TYR A 46 10.26 -5.53 -3.27
CA TYR A 46 9.60 -4.33 -3.82
C TYR A 46 10.29 -3.05 -3.33
N TYR A 47 10.57 -2.94 -2.03
CA TYR A 47 11.26 -1.80 -1.46
C TYR A 47 12.62 -1.55 -2.11
N PHE A 48 13.38 -2.60 -2.45
CA PHE A 48 14.66 -2.47 -3.14
C PHE A 48 14.57 -2.27 -4.66
N GLY A 49 13.38 -2.34 -5.25
CA GLY A 49 13.19 -2.20 -6.71
C GLY A 49 13.58 -3.46 -7.50
N GLU A 50 13.70 -4.62 -6.86
CA GLU A 50 14.03 -5.90 -7.52
C GLU A 50 12.84 -6.49 -8.29
N ASN A 51 11.64 -5.98 -8.03
CA ASN A 51 10.43 -6.37 -8.74
C ASN A 51 10.16 -5.39 -9.89
N PRO A 52 9.95 -5.86 -11.14
CA PRO A 52 9.63 -4.99 -12.27
C PRO A 52 8.43 -4.05 -12.03
N TRP A 53 7.47 -4.46 -11.20
CA TRP A 53 6.29 -3.67 -10.84
C TRP A 53 6.55 -2.59 -9.79
N ALA A 54 7.71 -2.62 -9.10
CA ALA A 54 8.10 -1.60 -8.13
C ALA A 54 8.40 -0.23 -8.78
N LEU A 55 8.46 -0.17 -10.11
CA LEU A 55 8.70 1.04 -10.90
C LEU A 55 7.40 1.69 -11.43
N HIS A 56 6.25 1.05 -11.19
CA HIS A 56 4.93 1.49 -11.69
C HIS A 56 3.96 1.91 -10.57
N THR A 57 4.40 1.88 -9.31
CA THR A 57 3.70 2.40 -8.13
C THR A 57 3.81 3.91 -8.03
#